data_AF-A0A8S0UT96-F1
#
_entry.id   AF-A0A8S0UT96-F1
#
_cell.length_a   1.000
_cell.length_b   1.000
_cell.length_c   1.000
_cell.angle_alpha   90.00
_cell.angle_beta   90.00
_cell.angle_gamma   90.00
#
_symmetry.space_group_name_H-M   'P 1'
#
loop_
_entity.id
_entity.type
_entity.pdbx_description
1 polymer ?
#
loop_
_entity_poly.entity_id
_entity_poly.type
_entity_poly.pdbx_seq_one_letter_code
_entity_poly.pdbx_strand_id
1 'polypeptide(L)'
;MQELQQRIDGVIDTWGPNGTKPSEFEYEEEMRKIRKDIVNFHGEMVLLINYSNINYTGLAKIVKKYDKRTGGFLRLRFIQKVLEQPFFTTDLISKLVKECECIIDTVFPAAASEAEGMLNAEREVITVPGEGIFRNTVAALLTMQEIRRGSSTYSHFSLPPLNLPESDIIHSFHLYQFPDDIAI
;
A
#
# COMPACT_ATOMS: atom_id res chain seq x y z
N MET A 1 -11.00 8.28 -7.80
CA MET A 1 -10.57 7.43 -8.94
C MET A 1 -11.00 8.01 -10.28
N GLN A 2 -12.27 8.31 -10.53
CA GLN A 2 -12.68 8.95 -11.80
C GLN A 2 -11.96 10.27 -12.08
N GLU A 3 -11.83 11.15 -11.08
CA GLU A 3 -11.11 12.42 -11.21
C GLU A 3 -9.62 12.24 -11.53
N LEU A 4 -8.98 11.21 -10.95
CA LEU A 4 -7.59 10.87 -11.24
C LEU A 4 -7.41 10.38 -12.67
N GLN A 5 -8.33 9.53 -13.15
CA GLN A 5 -8.32 9.07 -14.54
C GLN A 5 -8.48 10.25 -15.50
N GLN A 6 -9.43 11.15 -15.22
CA GLN A 6 -9.60 12.38 -16.01
C GLN A 6 -8.34 13.25 -16.01
N ARG A 7 -7.61 13.33 -14.90
CA ARG A 7 -6.34 14.06 -14.81
C ARG A 7 -5.25 13.40 -15.67
N ILE A 8 -5.14 12.07 -15.64
CA ILE A 8 -4.21 11.31 -16.48
C ILE A 8 -4.53 11.54 -17.97
N ASP A 9 -5.78 11.33 -18.35
CA ASP A 9 -6.24 11.49 -19.73
C ASP A 9 -6.01 12.93 -20.21
N GLY A 10 -6.30 13.93 -19.35
CA GLY A 10 -6.04 15.33 -19.64
C GLY A 10 -4.56 15.66 -19.85
N VAL A 11 -3.65 15.04 -19.11
CA VAL A 11 -2.20 15.20 -19.31
C VAL A 11 -1.77 14.58 -20.65
N ILE A 12 -2.26 13.38 -20.96
CA ILE A 12 -1.97 12.68 -22.22
C ILE A 12 -2.48 13.49 -23.42
N ASP A 13 -3.71 13.98 -23.36
CA ASP A 13 -4.35 14.74 -24.45
C ASP A 13 -3.74 16.13 -24.64
N THR A 14 -3.16 16.70 -23.59
CA THR A 14 -2.54 18.04 -23.67
C THR A 14 -1.08 17.94 -24.11
N TRP A 15 -0.26 17.21 -23.36
CA TRP A 15 1.20 17.24 -23.51
C TRP A 15 1.80 15.96 -24.10
N GLY A 16 1.01 14.90 -24.24
CA GLY A 16 1.47 13.64 -24.80
C GLY A 16 1.93 13.76 -26.27
N PRO A 17 2.55 12.70 -26.82
CA PRO A 17 3.14 12.71 -28.17
C PRO A 17 2.16 13.10 -29.29
N ASN A 18 0.87 12.81 -29.09
CA ASN A 18 -0.23 13.13 -30.01
C ASN A 18 -1.17 14.22 -29.44
N GLY A 19 -0.74 14.96 -28.42
CA GLY A 19 -1.55 15.92 -27.70
C GLY A 19 -1.77 17.24 -28.45
N THR A 20 -2.63 18.09 -27.89
CA THR A 20 -2.91 19.44 -28.42
C THR A 20 -1.74 20.40 -28.30
N LYS A 21 -0.84 20.18 -27.34
CA LYS A 21 0.41 20.93 -27.09
C LYS A 21 1.54 20.00 -26.65
N PRO A 22 2.08 19.17 -27.56
CA PRO A 22 3.09 18.17 -27.22
C PRO A 22 4.31 18.84 -26.56
N SER A 23 4.68 18.36 -25.37
CA SER A 23 5.84 18.82 -24.62
C SER A 23 6.31 17.69 -23.73
N GLU A 24 7.47 17.12 -24.06
CA GLU A 24 8.06 16.01 -23.31
C GLU A 24 8.31 16.40 -21.85
N PHE A 25 8.90 17.57 -21.62
CA PHE A 25 9.18 18.07 -20.27
C PHE A 25 7.90 18.24 -19.42
N GLU A 26 6.86 18.87 -19.96
CA GLU A 26 5.60 19.09 -19.22
C GLU A 26 4.86 17.78 -18.98
N TYR A 27 4.87 16.88 -19.98
CA TYR A 27 4.30 15.55 -19.86
C TYR A 27 4.99 14.75 -18.75
N GLU A 28 6.32 14.68 -18.75
CA GLU A 28 7.09 13.97 -17.73
C GLU A 28 6.91 14.57 -16.32
N GLU A 29 6.90 15.90 -16.21
CA GLU A 29 6.70 16.62 -14.96
C GLU A 29 5.34 16.31 -14.33
N GLU A 30 4.25 16.44 -15.10
CA GLU A 30 2.91 16.16 -14.61
C GLU A 30 2.67 14.67 -14.35
N MET A 31 3.19 13.79 -15.22
CA MET A 31 3.12 12.35 -15.00
C MET A 31 3.89 11.93 -13.74
N ARG A 32 5.03 12.56 -13.42
CA ARG A 32 5.74 12.30 -12.16
C ARG A 32 4.91 12.72 -10.94
N LYS A 33 4.26 13.89 -10.97
CA LYS A 33 3.38 14.34 -9.88
C LYS A 33 2.23 13.36 -9.68
N ILE A 34 1.56 12.98 -10.77
CA ILE A 34 0.47 11.99 -10.75
C ILE A 34 0.94 10.67 -10.15
N ARG A 35 2.09 10.14 -10.61
CA ARG A 35 2.69 8.92 -10.07
C ARG A 35 2.89 9.01 -8.57
N LYS A 36 3.50 10.10 -8.09
CA LYS A 36 3.72 10.35 -6.65
C LYS A 36 2.42 10.41 -5.85
N ASP A 37 1.41 11.11 -6.36
CA ASP A 37 0.11 11.27 -5.68
C ASP A 37 -0.61 9.92 -5.52
N ILE A 38 -0.61 9.10 -6.58
CA ILE A 38 -1.25 7.78 -6.58
C ILE A 38 -0.56 6.85 -5.58
N VAL A 39 0.77 6.85 -5.59
CA VAL A 39 1.59 6.07 -4.66
C VAL A 39 1.31 6.43 -3.21
N ASN A 40 1.24 7.71 -2.88
CA ASN A 40 0.94 8.17 -1.53
C ASN A 40 -0.47 7.75 -1.10
N PHE A 41 -1.47 7.98 -1.97
CA PHE A 41 -2.85 7.60 -1.70
C PHE A 41 -3.01 6.10 -1.48
N HIS A 42 -2.37 5.27 -2.32
CA HIS A 42 -2.30 3.83 -2.14
C HIS A 42 -1.72 3.46 -0.77
N GLY A 43 -0.58 4.07 -0.39
CA GLY A 43 0.07 3.83 0.90
C GLY A 43 -0.82 4.19 2.10
N GLU A 44 -1.53 5.32 2.05
CA GLU A 44 -2.49 5.72 3.08
C GLU A 44 -3.60 4.67 3.27
N MET A 45 -4.13 4.13 2.17
CA MET A 45 -5.17 3.10 2.19
C MET A 45 -4.65 1.78 2.78
N VAL A 46 -3.43 1.37 2.42
CA VAL A 46 -2.76 0.20 3.01
C VAL A 46 -2.54 0.41 4.52
N LEU A 47 -2.09 1.59 4.93
CA LEU A 47 -1.91 1.93 6.35
C LEU A 47 -3.24 1.87 7.13
N LEU A 48 -4.35 2.27 6.50
CA LEU A 48 -5.68 2.18 7.11
C LEU A 48 -6.15 0.72 7.30
N ILE A 49 -5.92 -0.14 6.30
CA ILE A 49 -6.14 -1.60 6.43
C ILE A 49 -5.28 -2.17 7.56
N ASN A 50 -4.01 -1.76 7.61
CA ASN A 50 -3.08 -2.20 8.65
C ASN A 50 -3.53 -1.77 10.06
N TYR A 51 -3.98 -0.53 10.22
CA TYR A 51 -4.55 -0.04 11.48
C TYR A 51 -5.70 -0.94 11.95
N SER A 52 -6.64 -1.27 11.07
CA SER A 52 -7.76 -2.16 11.38
C SER A 52 -7.29 -3.53 11.86
N ASN A 53 -6.35 -4.14 11.13
CA ASN A 53 -5.80 -5.46 11.44
C ASN A 53 -5.07 -5.51 12.79
N ILE A 54 -4.23 -4.51 13.08
CA ILE A 54 -3.49 -4.43 14.35
C ILE A 54 -4.46 -4.27 15.52
N ASN A 55 -5.45 -3.39 15.39
CA ASN A 55 -6.44 -3.17 16.45
C ASN A 55 -7.30 -4.41 16.70
N TYR A 56 -7.78 -5.08 15.65
CA TYR A 56 -8.50 -6.35 15.79
C TYR A 56 -7.64 -7.40 16.50
N THR A 57 -6.35 -7.52 16.12
CA THR A 57 -5.42 -8.45 16.78
C THR A 57 -5.26 -8.13 18.25
N GLY A 58 -5.06 -6.86 18.59
CA GLY A 58 -4.93 -6.39 19.97
C GLY A 58 -6.17 -6.74 20.81
N LEU A 59 -7.36 -6.43 20.29
CA LEU A 59 -8.65 -6.75 20.92
C LEU A 59 -8.84 -8.25 21.10
N ALA A 60 -8.56 -9.06 20.08
CA ALA A 60 -8.68 -10.51 20.18
C ALA A 60 -7.71 -11.11 21.21
N LYS A 61 -6.48 -10.58 21.29
CA LYS A 61 -5.45 -11.07 22.23
C LYS A 61 -5.76 -10.65 23.66
N ILE A 62 -6.23 -9.43 23.92
CA ILE A 62 -6.55 -8.98 25.28
C ILE A 62 -7.76 -9.74 25.85
N VAL A 63 -8.79 -9.98 25.03
CA VAL A 63 -9.96 -10.75 25.47
C VAL A 63 -9.60 -12.22 25.69
N LYS A 64 -8.77 -12.82 24.82
CA LYS A 64 -8.22 -14.17 25.04
C LYS A 64 -7.43 -14.25 26.36
N LYS A 65 -6.67 -13.19 26.70
CA LYS A 65 -5.90 -13.13 27.94
C LYS A 65 -6.81 -13.04 29.16
N TYR A 66 -7.88 -12.24 29.08
CA TYR A 66 -8.89 -12.13 30.13
C TYR A 66 -9.55 -13.47 30.44
N ASP A 67 -10.08 -14.16 29.41
CA ASP A 67 -10.75 -15.46 29.56
C ASP A 67 -9.79 -16.49 30.20
N LYS A 68 -8.53 -16.53 29.75
CA LYS A 68 -7.51 -17.42 30.31
C LYS A 68 -7.20 -17.17 31.79
N ARG A 69 -7.21 -15.91 32.23
CA ARG A 69 -6.86 -15.55 33.62
C ARG A 69 -8.03 -15.70 34.58
N THR A 70 -9.24 -15.51 34.10
CA THR A 70 -10.45 -15.46 34.93
C THR A 70 -11.30 -16.72 34.85
N GLY A 71 -11.07 -17.58 33.86
CA GLY A 71 -11.99 -18.68 33.52
C GLY A 71 -13.28 -18.18 32.86
N GLY A 72 -13.34 -16.91 32.43
CA GLY A 72 -14.47 -16.33 31.74
C GLY A 72 -14.62 -16.80 30.28
N PHE A 73 -15.75 -16.42 29.67
CA PHE A 73 -16.11 -16.76 28.28
C PHE A 73 -16.59 -15.52 27.50
N LEU A 74 -15.83 -14.42 27.57
CA LEU A 74 -16.19 -13.17 26.89
C LEU A 74 -15.81 -13.14 25.42
N ARG A 75 -14.84 -13.96 25.00
CA ARG A 75 -14.25 -13.90 23.65
C ARG A 75 -15.25 -13.95 22.52
N LEU A 76 -16.18 -14.91 22.53
CA LEU A 76 -17.12 -15.06 21.42
C LEU A 76 -18.00 -13.82 21.25
N ARG A 77 -18.65 -13.39 22.34
CA ARG A 77 -19.58 -12.24 22.32
C ARG A 77 -18.87 -10.93 22.01
N PHE A 78 -17.66 -10.74 22.52
CA PHE A 78 -16.89 -9.53 22.26
C PHE A 78 -16.41 -9.46 20.82
N ILE A 79 -15.88 -10.57 20.26
CA ILE A 79 -15.41 -10.61 18.88
C ILE A 79 -16.56 -10.35 17.91
N GLN A 80 -17.74 -10.95 18.10
CA GLN A 80 -18.91 -10.68 17.25
C GLN A 80 -19.22 -9.18 17.15
N LYS A 81 -19.24 -8.49 18.29
CA LYS A 81 -19.46 -7.03 18.32
C LYS A 81 -18.37 -6.24 17.62
N VAL A 82 -17.12 -6.69 17.72
CA VAL A 82 -15.97 -6.05 17.05
C VAL A 82 -16.07 -6.17 15.53
N LEU A 83 -16.49 -7.32 15.02
CA LEU A 83 -16.64 -7.55 13.57
C LEU A 83 -17.70 -6.64 12.95
N GLU A 84 -18.69 -6.21 13.74
CA GLU A 84 -19.75 -5.27 13.32
C GLU A 84 -19.32 -3.79 13.42
N GLN A 85 -18.13 -3.50 13.97
CA GLN A 85 -17.69 -2.11 14.11
C GLN A 85 -17.16 -1.55 12.78
N PRO A 86 -17.42 -0.25 12.49
CA PRO A 86 -16.99 0.38 11.24
C PRO A 86 -15.48 0.28 10.99
N PHE A 87 -14.64 0.32 12.04
CA PHE A 87 -13.19 0.24 11.88
C PHE A 87 -12.72 -1.11 11.31
N PHE A 88 -13.53 -2.18 11.42
CA PHE A 88 -13.24 -3.50 10.88
C PHE A 88 -13.79 -3.70 9.46
N THR A 89 -14.66 -2.81 8.98
CA THR A 89 -15.28 -2.89 7.65
C THR A 89 -14.34 -2.28 6.60
N THR A 90 -13.40 -3.07 6.08
CA THR A 90 -12.35 -2.60 5.17
C THR A 90 -12.53 -3.02 3.71
N ASP A 91 -13.68 -3.57 3.33
CA ASP A 91 -13.93 -4.09 1.97
C ASP A 91 -13.81 -3.00 0.90
N LEU A 92 -14.39 -1.82 1.18
CA LEU A 92 -14.31 -0.66 0.27
C LEU A 92 -12.86 -0.17 0.12
N ILE A 93 -12.11 -0.13 1.22
CA ILE A 93 -10.71 0.28 1.24
C ILE A 93 -9.87 -0.71 0.43
N SER A 94 -10.11 -2.01 0.61
CA SER A 94 -9.42 -3.07 -0.13
C SER A 94 -9.72 -3.00 -1.64
N LYS A 95 -10.95 -2.62 -2.02
CA LYS A 95 -11.30 -2.39 -3.42
C LYS A 95 -10.54 -1.19 -3.99
N LEU A 96 -10.46 -0.10 -3.25
CA LEU A 96 -9.73 1.11 -3.67
C LEU A 96 -8.22 0.87 -3.80
N VAL A 97 -7.63 0.04 -2.92
CA VAL A 97 -6.23 -0.41 -3.03
C VAL A 97 -6.01 -1.10 -4.39
N LYS A 98 -6.87 -2.06 -4.74
CA LYS A 98 -6.80 -2.77 -6.04
C LYS A 98 -6.98 -1.85 -7.24
N GLU A 99 -7.91 -0.90 -7.15
CA GLU A 99 -8.09 0.10 -8.19
C GLU A 99 -6.83 0.97 -8.35
N CYS A 100 -6.14 1.31 -7.26
CA CYS A 100 -4.86 2.03 -7.33
C CYS A 100 -3.77 1.17 -7.96
N GLU A 101 -3.64 -0.10 -7.56
CA GLU A 101 -2.67 -1.05 -8.16
C GLU A 101 -2.83 -1.11 -9.68
N CYS A 102 -4.07 -1.28 -10.19
CA CYS A 102 -4.33 -1.29 -11.64
C CYS A 102 -3.95 0.03 -12.34
N ILE A 103 -4.20 1.18 -11.72
CA ILE A 103 -3.81 2.47 -12.31
C ILE A 103 -2.29 2.60 -12.29
N ILE A 104 -1.63 2.19 -11.21
CA ILE A 104 -0.17 2.21 -11.11
C ILE A 104 0.45 1.38 -12.23
N ASP A 105 -0.04 0.17 -12.48
CA ASP A 105 0.43 -0.67 -13.59
C ASP A 105 0.27 0.01 -14.96
N THR A 106 -0.72 0.89 -15.09
CA THR A 106 -0.98 1.65 -16.33
C THR A 106 -0.05 2.85 -16.48
N VAL A 107 0.17 3.62 -15.41
CA VAL A 107 0.97 4.87 -15.45
C VAL A 107 2.47 4.63 -15.27
N PHE A 108 2.87 3.42 -14.87
CA PHE A 108 4.26 2.94 -14.85
C PHE A 108 4.42 1.83 -15.91
N PRO A 109 4.50 2.18 -17.20
CA PRO A 109 4.70 1.17 -18.24
C PRO A 109 6.01 0.41 -17.99
N ALA A 110 5.92 -0.92 -17.95
CA ALA A 110 7.06 -1.83 -17.85
C ALA A 110 7.90 -1.80 -19.14
N ALA A 111 8.65 -0.72 -19.37
CA ALA A 111 9.62 -0.65 -20.45
C ALA A 111 10.99 -1.16 -19.95
N ALA A 112 11.33 -2.36 -20.43
CA ALA A 112 12.67 -2.88 -20.71
C ALA A 112 13.79 -2.76 -19.65
N SER A 113 14.24 -3.94 -19.19
CA SER A 113 15.64 -4.27 -18.89
C SER A 113 16.68 -3.13 -18.97
N GLU A 114 17.02 -2.57 -17.82
CA GLU A 114 18.41 -2.23 -17.50
C GLU A 114 18.77 -2.89 -16.17
N ALA A 115 18.80 -4.22 -16.21
CA ALA A 115 19.64 -4.98 -15.32
C ALA A 115 21.09 -4.86 -15.82
N GLU A 116 21.74 -3.72 -15.63
CA GLU A 116 23.21 -3.56 -15.67
C GLU A 116 23.62 -2.09 -15.44
N GLY A 117 23.59 -1.64 -14.18
CA GLY A 117 24.17 -0.36 -13.80
C GLY A 117 23.89 -0.02 -12.35
N MET A 118 24.88 0.48 -11.63
CA MET A 118 24.73 1.09 -10.30
C MET A 118 24.46 0.12 -9.13
N LEU A 119 25.27 -0.93 -9.06
CA LEU A 119 25.95 -1.16 -7.78
C LEU A 119 26.88 0.05 -7.57
N ASN A 120 26.64 0.82 -6.52
CA ASN A 120 27.36 2.04 -6.10
C ASN A 120 26.71 3.37 -6.52
N ALA A 121 25.61 3.73 -5.86
CA ALA A 121 25.35 5.14 -5.54
C ALA A 121 24.93 5.22 -4.08
N GLU A 122 25.48 6.22 -3.43
CA GLU A 122 25.69 6.26 -2.01
C GLU A 122 24.40 6.44 -1.21
N ARG A 123 24.51 6.00 0.04
CA ARG A 123 23.60 6.26 1.14
C ARG A 123 23.42 7.78 1.35
N GLU A 124 22.57 8.41 0.56
CA GLU A 124 22.19 9.80 0.78
C GLU A 124 20.73 9.86 1.24
N VAL A 125 20.57 10.19 2.53
CA VAL A 125 19.28 10.42 3.19
C VAL A 125 18.76 11.76 2.69
N ILE A 126 17.97 11.74 1.62
CA ILE A 126 17.29 12.93 1.09
C ILE A 126 15.88 12.96 1.69
N THR A 127 15.66 13.89 2.61
CA THR A 127 14.37 14.09 3.28
C THR A 127 13.34 14.69 2.32
N VAL A 128 12.58 13.84 1.62
CA VAL A 128 11.48 14.26 0.74
C VAL A 128 10.13 14.09 1.47
N PRO A 129 9.25 15.11 1.50
CA PRO A 129 7.88 14.96 1.96
C PRO A 129 7.13 14.05 0.97
N GLY A 130 7.02 12.77 1.33
CA GLY A 130 6.52 11.66 0.50
C GLY A 130 7.17 10.32 0.90
N GLU A 131 8.40 10.35 1.39
CA GLU A 131 9.12 9.15 1.85
C GLU A 131 8.51 8.55 3.12
N GLY A 132 7.84 9.38 3.94
CA GLY A 132 7.22 8.96 5.18
C GLY A 132 6.12 7.92 4.98
N ILE A 133 5.19 8.16 4.05
CA ILE A 133 4.07 7.24 3.80
C ILE A 133 4.59 5.92 3.25
N PHE A 134 5.51 5.97 2.28
CA PHE A 134 6.15 4.78 1.73
C PHE A 134 6.86 3.96 2.82
N ARG A 135 7.79 4.57 3.57
CA ARG A 135 8.53 3.90 4.64
C ARG A 135 7.59 3.35 5.72
N ASN A 136 6.54 4.09 6.07
CA ASN A 136 5.54 3.65 7.04
C ASN A 136 4.74 2.45 6.51
N THR A 137 4.39 2.45 5.23
CA THR A 137 3.63 1.36 4.59
C THR A 137 4.46 0.09 4.56
N VAL A 138 5.73 0.18 4.14
CA VAL A 138 6.67 -0.94 4.18
C VAL A 138 6.85 -1.47 5.60
N ALA A 139 7.12 -0.58 6.57
CA ALA A 139 7.27 -0.97 7.97
C ALA A 139 6.02 -1.64 8.53
N ALA A 140 4.83 -1.14 8.17
CA ALA A 140 3.54 -1.73 8.55
C ALA A 140 3.37 -3.15 7.99
N LEU A 141 3.65 -3.35 6.71
CA LEU A 141 3.56 -4.67 6.05
C LEU A 141 4.52 -5.68 6.66
N LEU A 142 5.79 -5.30 6.86
CA LEU A 142 6.80 -6.14 7.51
C LEU A 142 6.40 -6.51 8.95
N THR A 143 5.94 -5.52 9.72
CA THR A 143 5.45 -5.74 11.09
C THR A 143 4.30 -6.76 11.12
N MET A 144 3.36 -6.66 10.18
CA MET A 144 2.26 -7.62 10.07
C MET A 144 2.74 -9.02 9.68
N GLN A 145 3.73 -9.13 8.80
CA GLN A 145 4.34 -10.41 8.45
C GLN A 145 4.98 -11.08 9.68
N GLU A 146 5.69 -10.32 10.51
CA GLU A 146 6.30 -10.81 11.76
C GLU A 146 5.25 -11.24 12.79
N ILE A 147 4.23 -10.40 13.05
CA ILE A 147 3.12 -10.71 13.98
C ILE A 147 2.43 -12.02 13.57
N ARG A 148 2.30 -12.26 12.27
CA ARG A 148 1.68 -13.48 11.71
C ARG A 148 2.61 -14.70 11.84
N ARG A 149 3.91 -14.56 11.54
CA ARG A 149 4.92 -15.63 11.69
C ARG A 149 4.99 -16.18 13.11
N GLY A 150 4.79 -15.33 14.12
CA GLY A 150 4.87 -15.73 15.54
C GLY A 150 3.67 -16.50 16.10
N SER A 151 2.59 -16.73 15.34
CA SER A 151 1.39 -17.42 15.87
C SER A 151 1.42 -18.93 15.57
N SER A 152 1.74 -19.74 16.59
CA SER A 152 1.89 -21.20 16.49
C SER A 152 0.58 -22.00 16.27
N THR A 153 -0.58 -21.34 16.07
CA THR A 153 -1.86 -22.01 15.77
C THR A 153 -2.76 -21.12 14.92
N TYR A 154 -3.16 -21.61 13.74
CA TYR A 154 -4.23 -21.02 12.93
C TYR A 154 -5.59 -21.38 13.54
N SER A 155 -6.48 -20.40 13.68
CA SER A 155 -7.83 -20.54 14.24
C SER A 155 -8.75 -19.57 13.52
N HIS A 156 -10.06 -19.77 13.55
CA HIS A 156 -11.06 -18.83 13.02
C HIS A 156 -10.93 -17.40 13.59
N PHE A 157 -10.25 -17.24 14.73
CA PHE A 157 -10.00 -15.94 15.36
C PHE A 157 -8.59 -15.38 15.08
N SER A 158 -7.78 -16.12 14.33
CA SER A 158 -6.51 -15.60 13.83
C SER A 158 -6.79 -14.56 12.75
N LEU A 159 -5.80 -13.72 12.48
CA LEU A 159 -5.90 -12.78 11.38
C LEU A 159 -6.22 -13.55 10.08
N PRO A 160 -7.20 -13.12 9.28
CA PRO A 160 -7.39 -13.69 7.95
C PRO A 160 -6.08 -13.54 7.17
N PRO A 161 -5.67 -14.51 6.34
CA PRO A 161 -4.48 -14.38 5.50
C PRO A 161 -4.52 -13.02 4.80
N LEU A 162 -3.36 -12.35 4.71
CA LEU A 162 -3.28 -11.21 3.82
C LEU A 162 -3.60 -11.78 2.43
N ASN A 163 -4.78 -11.48 1.89
CA ASN A 163 -5.08 -11.69 0.48
C ASN A 163 -4.39 -10.59 -0.34
N LEU A 164 -3.14 -10.31 0.01
CA LEU A 164 -2.18 -9.60 -0.80
C LEU A 164 -1.24 -10.72 -1.25
N PRO A 165 -1.36 -11.20 -2.49
CA PRO A 165 -0.34 -12.04 -3.12
C PRO A 165 1.06 -11.59 -2.67
N GLU A 166 1.95 -12.53 -2.35
CA GLU A 166 3.38 -12.21 -2.12
C GLU A 166 3.97 -11.47 -3.33
N SER A 167 3.42 -11.71 -4.53
CA SER A 167 3.70 -10.93 -5.73
C SER A 167 3.35 -9.46 -5.57
N ASP A 168 2.30 -9.08 -4.84
CA ASP A 168 1.84 -7.68 -4.73
C ASP A 168 2.66 -6.91 -3.68
N ILE A 169 3.20 -7.62 -2.69
CA ILE A 169 4.21 -7.08 -1.77
C ILE A 169 5.53 -6.86 -2.52
N ILE A 170 5.97 -7.84 -3.32
CA ILE A 170 7.17 -7.73 -4.15
C ILE A 170 6.97 -6.74 -5.30
N HIS A 171 5.77 -6.66 -5.88
CA HIS A 171 5.40 -5.73 -6.94
C HIS A 171 5.27 -4.31 -6.39
N SER A 172 4.73 -4.12 -5.18
CA SER A 172 4.86 -2.84 -4.47
C SER A 172 6.32 -2.51 -4.21
N PHE A 173 7.15 -3.43 -3.71
CA PHE A 173 8.59 -3.20 -3.60
C PHE A 173 9.24 -2.78 -4.94
N HIS A 174 8.90 -3.42 -6.07
CA HIS A 174 9.39 -3.07 -7.41
C HIS A 174 8.83 -1.76 -7.98
N LEU A 175 7.54 -1.46 -7.76
CA LEU A 175 6.89 -0.16 -8.05
C LEU A 175 7.62 0.99 -7.36
N TYR A 176 8.19 0.69 -6.18
CA TYR A 176 8.84 1.64 -5.30
C TYR A 176 10.37 1.54 -5.34
N GLN A 177 10.92 0.80 -6.30
CA GLN A 177 12.36 0.66 -6.54
C GLN A 177 12.85 1.50 -7.73
N PHE A 178 12.07 2.47 -8.19
CA PHE A 178 12.55 3.57 -9.03
C PHE A 178 12.73 4.86 -8.23
N PRO A 179 13.82 5.01 -7.47
CA PRO A 179 14.47 6.29 -7.29
C PRO A 179 15.43 6.53 -8.45
N ASP A 180 15.22 7.65 -9.14
CA ASP A 180 16.18 8.38 -9.97
C ASP A 180 16.88 7.63 -11.11
N ASP A 181 16.35 7.81 -12.33
CA ASP A 181 17.18 7.89 -13.55
C ASP A 181 16.40 8.59 -14.68
N ILE A 182 16.45 9.93 -14.70
CA ILE A 182 16.75 10.70 -15.93
C ILE A 182 17.61 11.89 -15.49
N ALA A 183 18.90 11.76 -15.74
CA ALA A 183 19.90 12.80 -15.59
C ALA A 183 19.62 14.02 -16.49
N ILE A 184 19.88 15.22 -15.96
CA ILE A 184 20.54 16.29 -16.69
C ILE A 184 21.92 16.47 -16.06
#